data_AF-A0A135UIJ7-F1
#
_entry.id   AF-A0A135UIJ7-F1
#
_cell.length_a   1.000
_cell.length_b   1.000
_cell.length_c   1.000
_cell.angle_alpha   90.00
_cell.angle_beta   90.00
_cell.angle_gamma   90.00
#
_symmetry.space_group_name_H-M   'P 1'
#
loop_
_entity.id
_entity.type
_entity.pdbx_description
1 polymer ?
#
loop_
_entity_poly.entity_id
_entity_poly.type
_entity_poly.pdbx_seq_one_letter_code
_entity_poly.pdbx_strand_id
1 'polypeptide(L)'
;MKFTAIIAAVFTIALSVKAADRVQCAGTIDTAPNKGRYEPSGSLTANLTQVACKSGNIDGALKGNQKCCISNDKGAFGAACTAAKFPSQFASGFKATFQPC
;
A
#
# COMPACT_ATOMS: atom_id res chain seq x y z
N MET A 1 39.11 25.94 37.13
CA MET A 1 37.67 25.87 36.82
C MET A 1 37.34 26.96 35.80
N LYS A 2 36.72 26.60 34.66
CA LYS A 2 35.83 27.41 33.80
C LYS A 2 35.77 26.74 32.41
N PHE A 3 34.84 25.79 32.26
CA PHE A 3 34.42 25.27 30.97
C PHE A 3 33.27 26.15 30.48
N THR A 4 33.47 26.92 29.42
CA THR A 4 32.41 27.63 28.72
C THR A 4 32.09 26.83 27.45
N ALA A 5 31.36 25.75 27.62
CA ALA A 5 30.51 25.22 26.55
C ALA A 5 29.29 26.15 26.45
N ILE A 6 28.78 26.40 25.24
CA ILE A 6 27.44 26.90 24.87
C ILE A 6 27.59 27.57 23.49
N ILE A 7 26.83 27.35 22.41
CA ILE A 7 25.75 26.46 21.98
C ILE A 7 25.84 26.52 20.44
N ALA A 8 26.02 25.38 19.76
CA ALA A 8 25.82 25.31 18.30
C ALA A 8 24.33 25.08 18.06
N ALA A 9 23.58 26.13 17.72
CA ALA A 9 22.17 26.02 17.37
C ALA A 9 22.06 25.48 15.94
N VAL A 10 21.95 24.15 15.81
CA VAL A 10 21.56 23.51 14.56
C VAL A 10 20.03 23.48 14.53
N PHE A 11 19.41 24.44 13.85
CA PHE A 11 18.02 24.32 13.44
C PHE A 11 17.95 23.28 12.33
N THR A 12 17.71 22.02 12.68
CA THR A 12 17.24 21.02 11.73
C THR A 12 15.83 21.40 11.33
N ILE A 13 15.68 22.01 10.16
CA ILE A 13 14.38 22.20 9.50
C ILE A 13 13.86 20.79 9.23
N ALA A 14 13.00 20.30 10.11
CA ALA A 14 12.20 19.12 9.88
C ALA A 14 11.21 19.44 8.75
N LEU A 15 11.66 19.26 7.52
CA LEU A 15 10.76 19.10 6.39
C LEU A 15 9.93 17.85 6.70
N SER A 16 8.74 18.04 7.26
CA SER A 16 7.68 17.03 7.23
C SER A 16 7.23 16.85 5.78
N VAL A 17 8.09 16.24 4.97
CA VAL A 17 7.65 15.50 3.79
C VAL A 17 6.74 14.43 4.35
N LYS A 18 5.43 14.62 4.17
CA LYS A 18 4.43 13.58 4.40
C LYS A 18 4.88 12.41 3.54
N ALA A 19 5.60 11.45 4.14
CA ALA A 19 6.16 10.32 3.42
C ALA A 19 4.98 9.64 2.74
N ALA A 20 4.96 9.65 1.41
CA ALA A 20 3.83 9.10 0.68
C ALA A 20 3.71 7.62 1.05
N ASP A 21 2.55 7.24 1.58
CA ASP A 21 2.33 5.91 2.13
C ASP A 21 2.30 4.90 0.99
N ARG A 22 3.19 3.91 1.04
CA ARG A 22 3.12 2.75 0.15
C ARG A 22 2.04 1.81 0.65
N VAL A 23 1.05 1.53 -0.20
CA VAL A 23 -0.12 0.72 0.13
C VAL A 23 -0.46 -0.24 -1.00
N GLN A 24 -1.12 -1.34 -0.65
CA GLN A 24 -1.56 -2.36 -1.59
C GLN A 24 -2.98 -2.83 -1.29
N CYS A 25 -3.67 -3.19 -2.37
CA CYS A 25 -4.93 -3.91 -2.32
C CYS A 25 -4.67 -5.33 -2.81
N ALA A 26 -4.46 -6.25 -1.87
CA ALA A 26 -4.09 -7.62 -2.17
C ALA A 26 -5.30 -8.49 -2.46
N GLY A 27 -5.19 -9.29 -3.51
CA GLY A 27 -6.09 -10.40 -3.76
C GLY A 27 -5.67 -11.58 -2.91
N THR A 28 -6.44 -11.92 -1.88
CA THR A 28 -6.14 -13.07 -1.01
C THR A 28 -7.25 -14.11 -1.09
N ILE A 29 -6.89 -15.38 -0.97
CA ILE A 29 -7.83 -16.49 -0.89
C ILE A 29 -8.71 -16.31 0.36
N ASP A 30 -10.03 -16.44 0.21
CA ASP A 30 -10.97 -16.30 1.33
C ASP A 30 -11.54 -17.65 1.82
N THR A 31 -11.21 -18.75 1.14
CA THR A 31 -11.64 -20.10 1.48
C THR A 31 -10.55 -20.92 2.17
N ALA A 32 -10.95 -21.82 3.07
CA ALA A 32 -10.05 -22.80 3.66
C ALA A 32 -9.57 -23.82 2.60
N PRO A 33 -8.38 -24.44 2.76
CA PRO A 33 -7.41 -24.27 3.86
C PRO A 33 -6.42 -23.11 3.66
N ASN A 34 -6.45 -22.43 2.51
CA ASN A 34 -5.45 -21.43 2.12
C ASN A 34 -5.84 -19.98 2.47
N LYS A 35 -6.81 -19.79 3.36
CA LYS A 35 -7.37 -18.47 3.69
C LYS A 35 -6.25 -17.48 4.08
N GLY A 36 -6.28 -16.29 3.48
CA GLY A 36 -5.32 -15.22 3.71
C GLY A 36 -4.04 -15.30 2.86
N ARG A 37 -3.79 -16.42 2.17
CA ARG A 37 -2.69 -16.49 1.20
C ARG A 37 -3.01 -15.63 -0.02
N TYR A 38 -1.99 -15.05 -0.63
CA TYR A 38 -2.13 -14.33 -1.89
C TYR A 38 -2.67 -15.23 -3.00
N GLU A 39 -3.40 -14.62 -3.92
CA GLU A 39 -3.73 -15.22 -5.20
C GLU A 39 -2.43 -15.55 -5.96
N PRO A 40 -2.21 -16.81 -6.40
CA PRO A 40 -0.89 -17.27 -6.82
C PRO A 40 -0.28 -16.56 -8.03
N SER A 41 -1.07 -16.13 -9.00
CA SER A 41 -0.57 -15.46 -10.21
C SER A 41 -0.14 -14.01 -9.96
N GLY A 42 -0.64 -13.41 -8.86
CA GLY A 42 -0.46 -12.00 -8.55
C GLY A 42 -1.22 -11.05 -9.47
N SER A 43 -1.99 -11.56 -10.41
CA SER A 43 -2.81 -10.76 -11.32
C SER A 43 -3.91 -10.04 -10.56
N LEU A 44 -4.49 -10.69 -9.55
CA LEU A 44 -5.58 -10.11 -8.77
C LEU A 44 -5.08 -8.92 -7.93
N THR A 45 -3.99 -9.10 -7.18
CA THR A 45 -3.34 -8.02 -6.43
C THR A 45 -2.92 -6.87 -7.36
N ALA A 46 -2.36 -7.19 -8.53
CA ALA A 46 -1.93 -6.18 -9.48
C ALA A 46 -3.09 -5.37 -10.07
N ASN A 47 -4.24 -6.00 -10.32
CA ASN A 47 -5.44 -5.35 -10.81
C ASN A 47 -6.12 -4.51 -9.73
N LEU A 48 -6.37 -5.09 -8.55
CA LEU A 48 -7.02 -4.41 -7.44
C LEU A 48 -6.23 -3.18 -6.98
N THR A 49 -4.90 -3.31 -6.87
CA THR A 49 -4.03 -2.17 -6.51
C THR A 49 -4.06 -1.08 -7.58
N GLN A 50 -4.07 -1.43 -8.86
CA GLN A 50 -4.21 -0.47 -9.96
C GLN A 50 -5.54 0.30 -9.88
N VAL A 51 -6.64 -0.41 -9.62
CA VAL A 51 -7.99 0.18 -9.54
C VAL A 51 -8.14 1.07 -8.31
N ALA A 52 -7.55 0.68 -7.18
CA ALA A 52 -7.62 1.43 -5.93
C ALA A 52 -6.71 2.68 -5.91
N CYS A 53 -5.61 2.67 -6.68
CA CYS A 53 -4.63 3.77 -6.75
C CYS A 53 -5.11 4.95 -7.60
N LYS A 54 -6.17 5.64 -7.19
CA LYS A 54 -6.73 6.81 -7.92
C LYS A 54 -6.01 8.11 -7.63
N SER A 55 -5.64 8.34 -6.37
CA SER A 55 -5.02 9.59 -5.89
C SER A 55 -3.54 9.40 -5.57
N GLY A 56 -2.86 8.52 -6.31
CA GLY A 56 -1.46 8.14 -6.07
C GLY A 56 -0.76 7.73 -7.36
N ASN A 57 0.43 7.17 -7.22
CA ASN A 57 1.19 6.63 -8.34
C ASN A 57 1.56 5.17 -8.08
N ILE A 58 1.47 4.33 -9.11
CA ILE A 58 1.89 2.93 -8.99
C ILE A 58 3.41 2.87 -8.97
N ASP A 59 3.98 2.09 -8.05
CA ASP A 59 5.41 1.78 -8.05
C ASP A 59 5.71 0.84 -9.22
N GLY A 60 6.30 1.38 -10.29
CA GLY A 60 6.62 0.63 -11.50
C GLY A 60 7.69 -0.45 -11.33
N ALA A 61 8.46 -0.42 -10.23
CA ALA A 61 9.42 -1.46 -9.92
C ALA A 61 8.76 -2.72 -9.37
N LEU A 62 7.56 -2.59 -8.77
CA LEU A 62 6.88 -3.68 -8.08
C LEU A 62 5.72 -4.25 -8.90
N LYS A 63 5.67 -5.58 -9.03
CA LYS A 63 4.75 -6.31 -9.92
C LYS A 63 4.03 -7.44 -9.19
N GLY A 64 2.93 -7.94 -9.80
CA GLY A 64 2.16 -9.06 -9.27
C GLY A 64 1.68 -8.82 -7.83
N ASN A 65 1.96 -9.78 -6.95
CA ASN A 65 1.64 -9.70 -5.51
C ASN A 65 2.50 -8.69 -4.72
N GLN A 66 3.51 -8.10 -5.33
CA GLN A 66 4.29 -7.02 -4.73
C GLN A 66 3.80 -5.65 -5.21
N LYS A 67 2.83 -5.56 -6.13
CA LYS A 67 2.42 -4.27 -6.70
C LYS A 67 1.92 -3.32 -5.60
N CYS A 68 2.42 -2.10 -5.60
CA CYS A 68 2.12 -1.07 -4.60
C CYS A 68 1.72 0.25 -5.25
N CYS A 69 0.92 1.01 -4.51
CA CYS A 69 0.56 2.38 -4.79
C CYS A 69 1.26 3.29 -3.78
N ILE A 70 1.95 4.31 -4.26
CA ILE A 70 2.41 5.44 -3.47
C ILE A 70 1.21 6.40 -3.36
N SER A 71 0.41 6.24 -2.30
CA SER A 71 -0.86 6.96 -2.14
C SER A 71 -0.67 8.25 -1.35
N ASN A 72 -1.34 9.32 -1.80
CA ASN A 72 -1.45 10.56 -1.04
C ASN A 72 -2.60 10.53 -0.02
N ASP A 73 -3.49 9.54 -0.13
CA ASP A 73 -4.63 9.31 0.77
C ASP A 73 -4.85 7.80 0.99
N LYS A 74 -4.43 7.33 2.15
CA LYS A 74 -4.54 5.94 2.57
C LYS A 74 -5.98 5.51 2.83
N GLY A 75 -6.82 6.41 3.33
CA GLY A 75 -8.23 6.14 3.64
C GLY A 75 -9.05 5.96 2.37
N ALA A 76 -8.88 6.87 1.41
CA ALA A 76 -9.53 6.77 0.11
C ALA A 76 -9.09 5.52 -0.66
N PHE A 77 -7.79 5.18 -0.60
CA PHE A 77 -7.29 3.93 -1.18
C PHE A 77 -7.93 2.69 -0.52
N GLY A 78 -8.00 2.66 0.82
CA GLY A 78 -8.62 1.56 1.56
C GLY A 78 -10.10 1.37 1.20
N ALA A 79 -10.87 2.46 1.13
CA ALA A 79 -12.27 2.42 0.71
C ALA A 79 -12.44 1.97 -0.75
N ALA A 80 -11.55 2.43 -1.65
CA ALA A 80 -11.56 1.96 -3.04
C ALA A 80 -11.18 0.49 -3.16
N CYS A 81 -10.27 0.00 -2.32
CA CYS A 81 -9.86 -1.40 -2.27
C CYS A 81 -11.00 -2.32 -1.85
N THR A 82 -11.71 -2.00 -0.77
CA THR A 82 -12.82 -2.84 -0.27
C THR A 82 -14.05 -2.80 -1.18
N ALA A 83 -14.26 -1.70 -1.91
CA ALA A 83 -15.33 -1.56 -2.90
C ALA A 83 -14.94 -2.07 -4.31
N ALA A 84 -13.70 -2.51 -4.51
CA ALA A 84 -13.21 -2.92 -5.83
C ALA A 84 -13.96 -4.15 -6.34
N LYS A 85 -14.40 -4.08 -7.59
CA LYS A 85 -14.99 -5.23 -8.29
C LYS A 85 -13.89 -6.17 -8.75
N PHE A 86 -14.14 -7.46 -8.57
CA PHE A 86 -13.22 -8.51 -8.98
C PHE A 86 -13.40 -8.76 -10.48
N PRO A 87 -12.32 -9.00 -11.22
CA PRO A 87 -12.42 -9.59 -12.54
C PRO A 87 -13.19 -10.92 -12.48
N SER A 88 -13.90 -11.30 -13.54
CA SER A 88 -14.78 -12.47 -13.55
C SER A 88 -14.05 -13.78 -13.20
N GLN A 89 -12.79 -13.93 -13.62
CA GLN A 89 -11.96 -15.10 -13.28
C GLN A 89 -11.62 -15.21 -11.78
N PHE A 90 -11.86 -14.16 -10.99
CA PHE A 90 -11.66 -14.10 -9.55
C PHE A 90 -12.96 -13.85 -8.77
N ALA A 91 -14.13 -14.09 -9.39
CA ALA A 91 -15.43 -13.76 -8.81
C ALA A 91 -15.78 -14.52 -7.52
N SER A 92 -15.10 -15.63 -7.23
CA SER A 92 -15.33 -16.44 -6.04
C SER A 92 -14.02 -16.94 -5.43
N GLY A 93 -14.01 -17.14 -4.11
CA GLY A 93 -12.87 -17.73 -3.40
C GLY A 93 -11.75 -16.75 -3.05
N PHE A 94 -11.92 -15.47 -3.39
CA PHE A 94 -10.96 -14.40 -3.08
C PHE A 94 -11.64 -13.21 -2.42
N LYS A 95 -10.84 -12.40 -1.72
CA LYS A 95 -11.23 -11.11 -1.17
C LYS A 95 -10.12 -10.07 -1.35
N ALA A 96 -10.50 -8.81 -1.20
CA ALA A 96 -9.60 -7.68 -1.29
C ALA A 96 -9.14 -7.34 0.11
N THR A 97 -7.83 -7.32 0.31
CA THR A 97 -7.21 -7.02 1.60
C THR A 97 -6.36 -5.78 1.45
N PHE A 98 -6.81 -4.69 2.08
CA PHE A 98 -6.03 -3.47 2.18
C PHE A 98 -4.89 -3.66 3.20
N GLN A 99 -3.66 -3.32 2.80
CA GLN A 99 -2.48 -3.45 3.66
C GLN A 99 -1.37 -2.47 3.26
N PRO A 100 -0.40 -2.18 4.15
CA PRO A 100 0.82 -1.48 3.77
C PRO A 100 1.66 -2.30 2.78
N CYS A 101 2.44 -1.56 2.00
CA CYS A 101 3.63 -2.01 1.30
C CYS A 101 4.87 -1.41 1.98
#